data_AF-A0A6A9SQX1-F1
#
_entry.id   AF-A0A6A9SQX1-F1
#
_cell.length_a   1.000
_cell.length_b   1.000
_cell.length_c   1.000
_cell.angle_alpha   90.00
_cell.angle_beta   90.00
_cell.angle_gamma   90.00
#
_symmetry.space_group_name_H-M   'P 1'
#
loop_
_entity.id
_entity.type
_entity.pdbx_description
1 polymer ?
#
loop_
_entity_poly.entity_id
_entity_poly.type
_entity_poly.pdbx_seq_one_letter_code
_entity_poly.pdbx_strand_id
1 'polypeptide(L)'
;MTENHDYDTPQEGTLDWHVPLNENFERIDTDVEVRDVQANRDDYTPKQGAKFLATDTGRVYLGDGTDWNELGAFGSAVDSSITEALISGFVVALASNASTPQFVDPDDTSTPVGDAMEILGNGGGGEIRLPPNPVSESETIYPYPDTAITGFGPTVSEISITEPGIGGIRFESSSGVSRVKLDGFGLNGPGLNSESGAAIRHSGGDTQDLYVGRMVFWGWNNAVYRVDEGVGPFQCRHDLLTIYECDAGNEDGLFEFNSWYGPANWFGTIAAYPTSQFSGSNSTVFFTRGGTQTVDYLTMGGTSGTAIHQTWDAQVRFGNVHWEPIGLESTPQRVVLLEGHGPAEIGSVKHVTGVAEYVYELAYDSYNANAPARKWLGPYYERGAEADISENVVNLSSANDSGMQSFYLGDPDDVTVSHSEADTGGLRALGTAGTPMG
;
A
#
# COMPACT_ATOMS: atom_id res chain seq x y z
N MET A 1 -49.50 34.51 5.69
CA MET A 1 -48.51 34.01 6.68
C MET A 1 -47.40 33.35 5.89
N THR A 2 -46.16 33.82 6.07
CA THR A 2 -44.98 33.16 5.49
C THR A 2 -44.68 31.91 6.30
N GLU A 3 -44.46 30.77 5.63
CA GLU A 3 -44.32 29.45 6.30
C GLU A 3 -43.16 29.38 7.31
N ASN A 4 -42.15 30.24 7.17
CA ASN A 4 -40.91 30.18 7.95
C ASN A 4 -40.80 31.24 9.05
N HIS A 5 -41.59 32.32 8.99
CA HIS A 5 -41.38 33.49 9.85
C HIS A 5 -42.66 34.11 10.39
N ASP A 6 -43.84 33.51 10.15
CA ASP A 6 -45.11 33.97 10.72
C ASP A 6 -45.34 35.49 10.61
N TYR A 7 -45.01 36.08 9.45
CA TYR A 7 -45.27 37.49 9.22
C TYR A 7 -46.77 37.75 9.02
N ASP A 8 -47.24 38.84 9.60
CA ASP A 8 -48.64 39.25 9.56
C ASP A 8 -48.99 39.83 8.19
N THR A 9 -50.15 39.45 7.67
CA THR A 9 -50.68 40.01 6.43
C THR A 9 -51.98 40.74 6.75
N PRO A 10 -52.03 42.08 6.64
CA PRO A 10 -53.25 42.84 6.92
C PRO A 10 -54.41 42.35 6.06
N GLN A 11 -55.61 42.25 6.64
CA GLN A 11 -56.82 41.97 5.87
C GLN A 11 -57.23 43.18 5.04
N GLU A 12 -57.81 42.93 3.86
CA GLU A 12 -58.33 43.98 2.99
C GLU A 12 -59.32 44.88 3.76
N GLY A 13 -59.11 46.20 3.67
CA GLY A 13 -59.93 47.19 4.39
C GLY A 13 -59.42 47.61 5.77
N THR A 14 -58.30 47.06 6.25
CA THR A 14 -57.65 47.50 7.51
C THR A 14 -57.11 48.92 7.36
N LEU A 15 -57.58 49.86 8.19
CA LEU A 15 -57.17 51.26 8.14
C LEU A 15 -55.74 51.48 8.69
N ASP A 16 -55.38 50.73 9.72
CA ASP A 16 -54.05 50.76 10.37
C ASP A 16 -53.11 49.69 9.82
N TRP A 17 -53.21 49.38 8.52
CA TRP A 17 -52.42 48.35 7.84
C TRP A 17 -50.89 48.53 8.00
N HIS A 18 -50.45 49.76 8.27
CA HIS A 18 -49.04 50.11 8.44
C HIS A 18 -48.43 49.58 9.74
N VAL A 19 -49.23 49.32 10.78
CA VAL A 19 -48.75 48.81 12.08
C VAL A 19 -48.15 47.40 11.94
N PRO A 20 -48.89 46.37 11.50
CA PRO A 20 -48.34 45.03 11.33
C PRO A 20 -47.24 44.96 10.25
N LEU A 21 -47.24 45.86 9.25
CA LEU A 21 -46.15 45.93 8.29
C LEU A 21 -44.87 46.48 8.92
N ASN A 22 -44.94 47.53 9.73
CA ASN A 22 -43.78 48.06 10.44
C ASN A 22 -43.22 47.02 11.41
N GLU A 23 -44.08 46.31 12.13
CA GLU A 23 -43.68 45.20 13.01
C GLU A 23 -43.01 44.06 12.22
N ASN A 24 -43.52 43.71 11.04
CA ASN A 24 -42.85 42.75 10.16
C ASN A 24 -41.47 43.25 9.72
N PHE A 25 -41.32 44.52 9.35
CA PHE A 25 -40.03 45.08 8.93
C PHE A 25 -39.01 45.08 10.07
N GLU A 26 -39.43 45.40 11.30
CA GLU A 26 -38.56 45.31 12.48
C GLU A 26 -38.10 43.87 12.73
N ARG A 27 -39.01 42.89 12.56
CA ARG A 27 -38.69 41.46 12.70
C ARG A 27 -37.81 40.93 11.58
N ILE A 28 -37.99 41.38 10.33
CA ILE A 28 -37.16 40.97 9.18
C ILE A 28 -35.69 41.28 9.43
N ASP A 29 -35.39 42.43 10.02
CA ASP A 29 -34.00 42.84 10.29
C ASP A 29 -33.28 41.95 11.31
N THR A 30 -34.01 41.13 12.09
CA THR A 30 -33.43 40.12 13.00
C THR A 30 -33.61 38.68 12.51
N ASP A 31 -34.74 38.40 11.86
CA ASP A 31 -35.14 37.06 11.42
C ASP A 31 -34.39 36.64 10.13
N VAL A 32 -33.99 37.60 9.30
CA VAL A 32 -33.23 37.36 8.07
C VAL A 32 -31.74 37.60 8.33
N GLU A 33 -30.95 36.54 8.15
CA GLU A 33 -29.50 36.60 8.25
C GLU A 33 -28.89 37.50 7.16
N VAL A 34 -28.00 38.40 7.57
CA VAL A 34 -27.13 39.16 6.65
C VAL A 34 -26.01 38.24 6.18
N ARG A 35 -25.78 38.19 4.86
CA ARG A 35 -24.72 37.39 4.22
C ARG A 35 -23.86 38.29 3.35
N ASP A 36 -22.60 38.46 3.71
CA ASP A 36 -21.63 39.27 2.98
C ASP A 36 -20.19 38.86 3.35
N VAL A 37 -19.17 39.50 2.78
CA VAL A 37 -17.77 39.32 3.17
C VAL A 37 -17.49 39.95 4.55
N GLN A 38 -16.58 39.36 5.33
CA GLN A 38 -16.31 39.80 6.71
C GLN A 38 -15.93 41.29 6.82
N ALA A 39 -15.21 41.82 5.81
CA ALA A 39 -14.77 43.21 5.79
C ALA A 39 -15.94 44.22 5.76
N ASN A 40 -17.12 43.84 5.26
CA ASN A 40 -18.30 44.70 5.16
C ASN A 40 -19.18 44.62 6.42
N ARG A 41 -18.82 43.83 7.43
CA ARG A 41 -19.67 43.62 8.62
C ARG A 41 -20.09 44.93 9.29
N ASP A 42 -19.18 45.90 9.34
CA ASP A 42 -19.43 47.18 9.99
C ASP A 42 -20.32 48.13 9.15
N ASP A 43 -20.67 47.73 7.92
CA ASP A 43 -21.69 48.42 7.10
C ASP A 43 -23.13 48.09 7.54
N TYR A 44 -23.30 47.07 8.39
CA TYR A 44 -24.58 46.60 8.90
C TYR A 44 -24.73 46.93 10.39
N THR A 45 -25.91 47.41 10.78
CA THR A 45 -26.20 47.75 12.19
C THR A 45 -26.42 46.47 13.03
N PRO A 46 -25.68 46.26 14.14
CA PRO A 46 -25.79 45.06 14.98
C PRO A 46 -27.04 45.10 15.88
N LYS A 47 -28.23 44.97 15.29
CA LYS A 47 -29.48 44.90 16.06
C LYS A 47 -29.48 43.69 16.99
N GLN A 48 -30.13 43.83 18.14
CA GLN A 48 -30.21 42.75 19.11
C GLN A 48 -30.86 41.51 18.48
N GLY A 49 -30.12 40.40 18.43
CA GLY A 49 -30.56 39.14 17.84
C GLY A 49 -30.34 39.00 16.33
N ALA A 50 -29.86 40.04 15.64
CA ALA A 50 -29.51 39.95 14.23
C ALA A 50 -28.30 39.06 14.01
N LYS A 51 -28.26 38.36 12.87
CA LYS A 51 -27.18 37.44 12.51
C LYS A 51 -26.43 37.92 11.28
N PHE A 52 -25.11 37.84 11.32
CA PHE A 52 -24.24 38.08 10.17
C PHE A 52 -23.39 36.84 9.91
N LEU A 53 -23.45 36.33 8.68
CA LEU A 53 -22.60 35.25 8.18
C LEU A 53 -21.58 35.83 7.20
N ALA A 54 -20.30 35.78 7.58
CA ALA A 54 -19.19 36.08 6.68
C ALA A 54 -19.05 34.96 5.65
N THR A 55 -19.42 35.22 4.39
CA THR A 55 -19.44 34.18 3.34
C THR A 55 -18.07 33.75 2.85
N ASP A 56 -17.04 34.57 3.11
CA ASP A 56 -15.63 34.34 2.75
C ASP A 56 -14.85 33.57 3.82
N THR A 57 -15.13 33.85 5.10
CA THR A 57 -14.42 33.21 6.23
C THR A 57 -15.26 32.18 7.00
N GLY A 58 -16.56 32.10 6.72
CA GLY A 58 -17.51 31.23 7.41
C GLY A 58 -17.88 31.71 8.82
N ARG A 59 -17.31 32.82 9.33
CA ARG A 59 -17.57 33.33 10.68
C ARG A 59 -19.01 33.81 10.85
N VAL A 60 -19.58 33.53 12.01
CA VAL A 60 -20.95 33.88 12.40
C VAL A 60 -20.88 34.88 13.54
N TYR A 61 -21.63 35.96 13.42
CA TYR A 61 -21.74 37.00 14.44
C TYR A 61 -23.20 37.20 14.85
N LEU A 62 -23.41 37.59 16.11
CA LEU A 62 -24.69 37.95 16.69
C LEU A 62 -24.64 39.39 17.19
N GLY A 63 -25.58 40.21 16.72
CA GLY A 63 -25.76 41.57 17.22
C GLY A 63 -26.38 41.58 18.61
N ASP A 64 -25.86 42.40 19.51
CA ASP A 64 -26.44 42.60 20.86
C ASP A 64 -27.21 43.93 21.00
N GLY A 65 -27.31 44.70 19.92
CA GLY A 65 -27.87 46.06 19.89
C GLY A 65 -26.80 47.16 19.83
N THR A 66 -25.54 46.84 20.10
CA THR A 66 -24.41 47.78 20.09
C THR A 66 -23.26 47.27 19.22
N ASP A 67 -22.90 45.99 19.35
CA ASP A 67 -21.74 45.38 18.69
C ASP A 67 -22.07 44.03 18.03
N TRP A 68 -21.27 43.65 17.04
CA TRP A 68 -21.27 42.30 16.45
C TRP A 68 -20.37 41.37 17.26
N ASN A 69 -20.96 40.43 18.00
CA ASN A 69 -20.24 39.44 18.81
C ASN A 69 -20.03 38.15 18.03
N GLU A 70 -18.79 37.67 17.92
CA GLU A 70 -18.49 36.42 17.22
C GLU A 70 -19.01 35.19 17.99
N LEU A 71 -19.71 34.29 17.29
CA LEU A 71 -20.23 33.04 17.85
C LEU A 71 -19.43 31.80 17.43
N GLY A 72 -18.76 31.83 16.26
CA GLY A 72 -18.00 30.71 15.70
C GLY A 72 -17.85 30.80 14.18
N ALA A 73 -17.43 29.72 13.52
CA ALA A 73 -17.33 29.65 12.06
C ALA A 73 -17.89 28.35 11.48
N PHE A 74 -18.59 28.43 10.34
CA PHE A 74 -18.96 27.30 9.50
C PHE A 74 -17.83 27.03 8.49
N GLY A 75 -17.26 25.83 8.52
CA GLY A 75 -16.07 25.50 7.74
C GLY A 75 -14.81 25.63 8.59
N SER A 76 -14.16 24.50 8.82
CA SER A 76 -13.02 24.32 9.72
C SER A 76 -11.87 25.29 9.44
N ALA A 77 -11.69 26.31 10.28
CA ALA A 77 -10.41 27.03 10.38
C ALA A 77 -9.22 26.08 10.67
N VAL A 78 -9.51 24.89 11.20
CA VAL A 78 -8.54 23.80 11.38
C VAL A 78 -8.13 23.18 10.05
N ASP A 79 -9.04 23.04 9.08
CA ASP A 79 -8.79 22.39 7.79
C ASP A 79 -8.01 23.31 6.82
N SER A 80 -8.24 24.63 6.90
CA SER A 80 -7.39 25.60 6.20
C SER A 80 -5.95 25.56 6.71
N SER A 81 -5.74 25.46 8.03
CA SER A 81 -4.40 25.43 8.62
C SER A 81 -3.60 24.16 8.25
N ILE A 82 -4.26 23.00 8.17
CA ILE A 82 -3.64 21.75 7.73
C ILE A 82 -3.27 21.84 6.25
N THR A 83 -4.19 22.32 5.41
CA THR A 83 -3.95 22.46 3.97
C THR A 83 -2.81 23.43 3.69
N GLU A 84 -2.79 24.59 4.35
CA GLU A 84 -1.71 25.57 4.25
C GLU A 84 -0.35 24.99 4.70
N ALA A 85 -0.33 24.22 5.80
CA ALA A 85 0.87 23.57 6.29
C ALA A 85 1.40 22.53 5.28
N LEU A 86 0.54 21.67 4.74
CA LEU A 86 0.91 20.67 3.74
C LEU A 86 1.46 21.33 2.47
N ILE A 87 0.78 22.36 1.95
CA ILE A 87 1.27 23.11 0.78
C ILE A 87 2.62 23.77 1.05
N SER A 88 2.86 24.20 2.30
CA SER A 88 4.13 24.79 2.73
C SER A 88 5.23 23.76 2.99
N GLY A 89 4.96 22.45 2.83
CA GLY A 89 5.96 21.38 2.97
C GLY A 89 6.04 20.76 4.36
N PHE A 90 5.17 21.14 5.30
CA PHE A 90 5.19 20.53 6.64
C PHE A 90 4.64 19.11 6.61
N VAL A 91 5.24 18.23 7.41
CA VAL A 91 4.65 16.95 7.78
C VAL A 91 3.64 17.22 8.90
N VAL A 92 2.38 16.79 8.73
CA VAL A 92 1.31 17.08 9.70
C VAL A 92 0.98 15.82 10.49
N ALA A 93 1.09 15.90 11.82
CA ALA A 93 0.68 14.85 12.74
C ALA A 93 -0.69 15.18 13.37
N LEU A 94 -1.64 14.25 13.20
CA LEU A 94 -2.99 14.29 13.75
C LEU A 94 -3.13 13.19 14.81
N ALA A 95 -2.61 13.46 16.02
CA ALA A 95 -2.66 12.52 17.13
C ALA A 95 -4.06 12.41 17.76
N SER A 96 -4.47 11.18 18.11
CA SER A 96 -5.82 10.88 18.63
C SER A 96 -6.23 11.70 19.86
N ASN A 97 -5.28 12.01 20.74
CA ASN A 97 -5.52 12.77 21.98
C ASN A 97 -5.06 14.23 21.90
N ALA A 98 -4.64 14.73 20.74
CA ALA A 98 -4.23 16.12 20.58
C ALA A 98 -5.45 17.06 20.40
N SER A 99 -5.40 18.25 21.01
CA SER A 99 -6.44 19.27 20.86
C SER A 99 -6.31 20.07 19.56
N THR A 100 -5.15 20.05 18.91
CA THR A 100 -4.85 20.71 17.63
C THR A 100 -3.87 19.87 16.81
N PRO A 101 -3.86 20.00 15.46
CA PRO A 101 -2.81 19.44 14.63
C PRO A 101 -1.41 19.89 15.08
N GLN A 102 -0.42 19.03 14.89
CA GLN A 102 0.98 19.35 15.11
C GLN A 102 1.72 19.30 13.78
N PHE A 103 2.67 20.22 13.60
CA PHE A 103 3.39 20.40 12.35
C PHE A 103 4.88 20.18 12.61
N VAL A 104 5.52 19.38 11.76
CA VAL A 104 6.96 19.16 11.76
C VAL A 104 7.51 19.78 10.49
N ASP A 105 8.44 20.72 10.64
CA ASP A 105 9.14 21.35 9.52
C ASP A 105 10.33 20.48 9.11
N PRO A 106 10.36 19.92 7.88
CA PRO A 106 11.53 19.18 7.40
C PRO A 106 12.83 19.98 7.38
N ASP A 107 12.79 21.31 7.42
CA ASP A 107 13.99 22.14 7.48
C ASP A 107 14.62 22.20 8.89
N ASP A 108 13.85 21.86 9.94
CA ASP A 108 14.28 21.95 11.35
C ASP A 108 14.80 20.62 11.93
N THR A 109 14.62 19.50 11.21
CA THR A 109 14.97 18.14 11.67
C THR A 109 15.39 17.27 10.51
N SER A 110 16.28 16.30 10.74
CA SER A 110 16.62 15.29 9.74
C SER A 110 15.68 14.08 9.77
N THR A 111 14.78 14.01 10.75
CA THR A 111 13.85 12.89 10.95
C THR A 111 12.37 13.31 10.97
N PRO A 112 11.89 14.11 10.00
CA PRO A 112 10.56 14.72 10.10
C PRO A 112 9.40 13.74 10.17
N VAL A 113 9.49 12.56 9.53
CA VAL A 113 8.43 11.55 9.59
C VAL A 113 8.56 10.73 10.88
N GLY A 114 9.78 10.43 11.31
CA GLY A 114 10.08 9.84 12.62
C GLY A 114 9.53 10.69 13.78
N ASP A 115 9.78 11.99 13.76
CA ASP A 115 9.32 12.94 14.78
C ASP A 115 7.78 13.01 14.80
N ALA A 116 7.15 13.04 13.62
CA ALA A 116 5.70 12.98 13.50
C ALA A 116 5.12 11.65 14.01
N MET A 117 5.83 10.54 13.83
CA MET A 117 5.44 9.23 14.34
C MET A 117 5.56 9.16 15.87
N GLU A 118 6.58 9.78 16.47
CA GLU A 118 6.69 9.91 17.93
C GLU A 118 5.53 10.72 18.52
N ILE A 119 5.12 11.79 17.84
CA ILE A 119 3.92 12.56 18.22
C ILE A 119 2.68 11.66 18.27
N LEU A 120 2.46 10.82 17.24
CA LEU A 120 1.35 9.87 17.24
C LEU A 120 1.48 8.83 18.35
N GLY A 121 2.66 8.26 18.56
CA GLY A 121 2.92 7.27 19.62
C GLY A 121 2.58 7.81 21.01
N ASN A 122 3.04 9.02 21.33
CA ASN A 122 2.73 9.72 22.57
C ASN A 122 1.24 10.11 22.66
N GLY A 123 0.61 10.34 21.51
CA GLY A 123 -0.79 10.70 21.37
C GLY A 123 -1.78 9.54 21.39
N GLY A 124 -1.30 8.28 21.47
CA GLY A 124 -2.16 7.09 21.44
C GLY A 124 -2.66 6.71 20.04
N GLY A 125 -1.85 6.94 19.01
CA GLY A 125 -2.17 6.70 17.61
C GLY A 125 -2.59 7.95 16.85
N GLY A 126 -3.04 7.78 15.61
CA GLY A 126 -3.52 8.85 14.74
C GLY A 126 -3.00 8.74 13.31
N GLU A 127 -2.84 9.89 12.64
CA GLU A 127 -2.44 9.92 11.23
C GLU A 127 -1.39 11.00 10.93
N ILE A 128 -0.36 10.62 10.16
CA ILE A 128 0.58 11.51 9.50
C ILE A 128 0.04 11.81 8.10
N ARG A 129 -0.04 13.10 7.76
CA ARG A 129 -0.26 13.57 6.39
C ARG A 129 1.07 14.07 5.83
N LEU A 130 1.49 13.47 4.72
CA LEU A 130 2.68 13.91 4.00
C LEU A 130 2.36 15.10 3.09
N PRO A 131 3.26 16.09 2.98
CA PRO A 131 3.12 17.19 2.02
C PRO A 131 3.18 16.68 0.57
N PRO A 132 2.74 17.47 -0.42
CA PRO A 132 2.80 17.12 -1.84
C PRO A 132 4.19 17.42 -2.44
N ASN A 133 5.25 17.06 -1.71
CA ASN A 133 6.64 17.12 -2.14
C ASN A 133 7.47 16.01 -1.45
N PRO A 134 8.69 15.73 -1.92
CA PRO A 134 9.58 14.80 -1.24
C PRO A 134 10.05 15.33 0.12
N VAL A 135 10.04 14.45 1.11
CA VAL A 135 10.56 14.67 2.46
C VAL A 135 11.77 13.75 2.68
N SER A 136 12.90 14.33 3.07
CA SER A 136 14.10 13.55 3.42
C SER A 136 14.00 13.02 4.85
N GLU A 137 14.47 11.81 5.07
CA GLU A 137 14.41 11.12 6.34
C GLU A 137 15.74 10.36 6.55
N SER A 138 16.47 10.71 7.62
CA SER A 138 17.82 10.19 7.87
C SER A 138 17.84 8.91 8.70
N GLU A 139 16.70 8.50 9.27
CA GLU A 139 16.60 7.30 10.10
C GLU A 139 15.45 6.38 9.67
N THR A 140 15.47 5.14 10.17
CA THR A 140 14.36 4.20 9.97
C THR A 140 13.13 4.66 10.75
N ILE A 141 11.96 4.62 10.12
CA ILE A 141 10.67 4.97 10.73
C ILE A 141 10.12 3.74 11.46
N TYR A 142 9.69 3.92 12.72
CA TYR A 142 9.12 2.85 13.56
C TYR A 142 7.64 3.10 13.87
N PRO A 143 6.70 2.44 13.17
CA PRO A 143 5.28 2.65 13.42
C PRO A 143 4.82 2.16 14.79
N TYR A 144 3.97 2.96 15.44
CA TYR A 144 3.21 2.54 16.63
C TYR A 144 1.87 1.90 16.23
N PRO A 145 1.22 1.13 17.13
CA PRO A 145 -0.14 0.68 16.89
C PRO A 145 -1.11 1.85 16.65
N ASP A 146 -2.17 1.61 15.87
CA ASP A 146 -3.21 2.61 15.57
C ASP A 146 -2.70 3.87 14.85
N THR A 147 -1.66 3.73 14.01
CA THR A 147 -1.08 4.85 13.25
C THR A 147 -1.26 4.71 11.74
N ALA A 148 -1.28 5.85 11.05
CA ALA A 148 -1.32 5.89 9.59
C ALA A 148 -0.30 6.88 9.03
N ILE A 149 0.23 6.59 7.84
CA ILE A 149 0.96 7.54 7.00
C ILE A 149 0.22 7.63 5.66
N THR A 150 -0.25 8.83 5.32
CA THR A 150 -1.03 9.07 4.10
C THR A 150 -0.44 10.22 3.29
N GLY A 151 -0.18 9.99 2.00
CA GLY A 151 0.24 11.02 1.03
C GLY A 151 -0.84 11.37 -0.01
N PHE A 152 -0.52 12.32 -0.88
CA PHE A 152 -1.38 12.79 -1.97
C PHE A 152 -1.39 11.87 -3.20
N GLY A 153 -0.52 10.85 -3.21
CA GLY A 153 -0.28 9.96 -4.33
C GLY A 153 1.22 9.63 -4.42
N PRO A 154 1.58 8.44 -4.90
CA PRO A 154 2.96 7.93 -4.80
C PRO A 154 4.00 8.62 -5.69
N THR A 155 3.57 9.57 -6.53
CA THR A 155 4.45 10.41 -7.35
C THR A 155 4.34 11.89 -6.98
N VAL A 156 3.73 12.17 -5.81
CA VAL A 156 3.43 13.53 -5.33
C VAL A 156 3.98 13.69 -3.91
N SER A 157 3.65 12.76 -3.03
CA SER A 157 4.24 12.66 -1.69
C SER A 157 5.28 11.55 -1.70
N GLU A 158 6.49 11.85 -1.25
CA GLU A 158 7.59 10.89 -1.20
C GLU A 158 8.34 11.01 0.12
N ILE A 159 8.77 9.88 0.67
CA ILE A 159 9.74 9.80 1.76
C ILE A 159 11.04 9.28 1.16
N SER A 160 12.11 10.04 1.26
CA SER A 160 13.44 9.67 0.75
C SER A 160 14.35 9.33 1.92
N ILE A 161 14.72 8.06 2.04
CA ILE A 161 15.70 7.59 3.01
C ILE A 161 17.10 7.91 2.48
N THR A 162 17.78 8.86 3.12
CA THR A 162 19.01 9.44 2.55
C THR A 162 20.28 8.74 3.03
N GLU A 163 20.25 8.12 4.20
CA GLU A 163 21.43 7.48 4.77
C GLU A 163 21.68 6.08 4.15
N PRO A 164 22.90 5.77 3.69
CA PRO A 164 23.24 4.44 3.23
C PRO A 164 23.14 3.39 4.34
N GLY A 165 22.69 2.19 3.99
CA GLY A 165 22.66 1.01 4.86
C GLY A 165 21.50 0.95 5.84
N ILE A 166 20.63 1.96 5.90
CA ILE A 166 19.42 1.93 6.76
C ILE A 166 18.17 1.52 5.98
N GLY A 167 17.18 0.99 6.71
CA GLY A 167 15.88 0.62 6.16
C GLY A 167 14.88 1.77 6.19
N GLY A 168 13.75 1.60 5.50
CA GLY A 168 12.67 2.58 5.48
C GLY A 168 11.77 2.50 6.71
N ILE A 169 10.80 1.60 6.68
CA ILE A 169 9.81 1.40 7.74
C ILE A 169 10.05 0.05 8.41
N ARG A 170 10.14 0.04 9.75
CA ARG A 170 10.43 -1.17 10.51
C ARG A 170 9.43 -1.45 11.63
N PHE A 171 8.81 -2.62 11.57
CA PHE A 171 7.99 -3.19 12.63
C PHE A 171 8.86 -4.07 13.55
N GLU A 172 9.28 -3.53 14.69
CA GLU A 172 10.24 -4.19 15.60
C GLU A 172 9.70 -4.42 17.03
N SER A 173 8.49 -3.98 17.35
CA SER A 173 7.98 -4.10 18.71
C SER A 173 7.81 -5.55 19.15
N SER A 174 8.45 -5.95 20.25
CA SER A 174 8.32 -7.30 20.81
C SER A 174 6.89 -7.66 21.24
N SER A 175 6.04 -6.67 21.52
CA SER A 175 4.61 -6.87 21.77
C SER A 175 3.76 -6.98 20.50
N GLY A 176 4.38 -6.88 19.32
CA GLY A 176 3.71 -6.70 18.05
C GLY A 176 3.28 -5.24 17.81
N VAL A 177 2.94 -4.96 16.55
CA VAL A 177 2.39 -3.68 16.09
C VAL A 177 1.09 -3.98 15.34
N SER A 178 0.02 -3.21 15.57
CA SER A 178 -1.28 -3.52 14.97
C SER A 178 -2.03 -2.31 14.47
N ARG A 179 -2.92 -2.50 13.48
CA ARG A 179 -3.79 -1.45 12.93
C ARG A 179 -2.99 -0.28 12.37
N VAL A 180 -2.03 -0.61 11.50
CA VAL A 180 -1.20 0.40 10.82
C VAL A 180 -1.65 0.55 9.37
N LYS A 181 -1.66 1.78 8.87
CA LYS A 181 -1.97 2.10 7.47
C LYS A 181 -0.82 2.86 6.80
N LEU A 182 -0.40 2.42 5.61
CA LEU A 182 0.55 3.11 4.74
C LEU A 182 -0.10 3.31 3.38
N ASP A 183 -0.27 4.55 2.90
CA ASP A 183 -1.06 4.79 1.68
C ASP A 183 -0.69 6.08 0.92
N GLY A 184 -0.56 5.97 -0.40
CA GLY A 184 -0.51 7.12 -1.28
C GLY A 184 0.82 7.88 -1.28
N PHE A 185 1.96 7.22 -1.09
CA PHE A 185 3.27 7.87 -1.15
C PHE A 185 4.35 6.95 -1.75
N GLY A 186 5.42 7.56 -2.26
CA GLY A 186 6.64 6.89 -2.66
C GLY A 186 7.57 6.71 -1.46
N LEU A 187 8.19 5.54 -1.32
CA LEU A 187 9.23 5.27 -0.34
C LEU A 187 10.53 4.98 -1.09
N ASN A 188 11.42 5.97 -1.14
CA ASN A 188 12.63 5.96 -1.93
C ASN A 188 13.82 5.57 -1.03
N GLY A 189 14.63 4.63 -1.51
CA GLY A 189 15.90 4.27 -0.90
C GLY A 189 17.01 5.26 -1.25
N PRO A 190 18.24 5.00 -0.77
CA PRO A 190 19.40 5.88 -0.94
C PRO A 190 19.95 5.91 -2.38
N GLY A 191 19.33 5.20 -3.32
CA GLY A 191 19.62 5.23 -4.75
C GLY A 191 20.42 4.03 -5.26
N LEU A 192 20.53 3.92 -6.59
CA LEU A 192 20.95 2.70 -7.32
C LEU A 192 22.37 2.17 -7.04
N ASN A 193 23.25 2.99 -6.44
CA ASN A 193 24.64 2.62 -6.16
C ASN A 193 24.96 2.66 -4.65
N SER A 194 23.94 2.81 -3.81
CA SER A 194 24.08 2.97 -2.36
C SER A 194 23.55 1.73 -1.66
N GLU A 195 24.29 1.21 -0.68
CA GLU A 195 23.76 0.15 0.17
C GLU A 195 22.47 0.63 0.86
N SER A 196 21.48 -0.25 1.02
CA SER A 196 20.27 0.05 1.78
C SER A 196 19.93 -1.11 2.72
N GLY A 197 19.14 -0.83 3.75
CA GLY A 197 18.34 -1.84 4.42
C GLY A 197 17.09 -2.18 3.59
N ALA A 198 16.16 -2.91 4.19
CA ALA A 198 14.88 -3.21 3.54
C ALA A 198 13.91 -2.01 3.59
N ALA A 199 13.08 -1.84 2.55
CA ALA A 199 12.14 -0.71 2.49
C ALA A 199 11.05 -0.84 3.55
N ILE A 200 10.43 -2.01 3.66
CA ILE A 200 9.54 -2.41 4.75
C ILE A 200 10.10 -3.67 5.39
N ARG A 201 10.30 -3.67 6.71
CA ARG A 201 10.83 -4.82 7.45
C ARG A 201 10.00 -5.16 8.68
N HIS A 202 9.63 -6.41 8.82
CA HIS A 202 9.07 -6.99 10.04
C HIS A 202 10.16 -7.79 10.74
N SER A 203 10.62 -7.31 11.90
CA SER A 203 11.77 -7.88 12.62
C SER A 203 11.53 -8.18 14.09
N GLY A 204 10.39 -7.79 14.64
CA GLY A 204 10.07 -8.05 16.05
C GLY A 204 8.57 -8.05 16.30
N GLY A 205 8.10 -9.09 17.00
CA GLY A 205 6.69 -9.33 17.28
C GLY A 205 5.83 -9.50 16.03
N ASP A 206 4.58 -9.91 16.22
CA ASP A 206 3.68 -10.10 15.09
C ASP A 206 3.05 -8.77 14.67
N THR A 207 3.09 -8.47 13.37
CA THR A 207 2.34 -7.34 12.81
C THR A 207 0.91 -7.79 12.48
N GLN A 208 -0.09 -7.03 12.90
CA GLN A 208 -1.49 -7.44 12.78
C GLN A 208 -2.32 -6.34 12.12
N ASP A 209 -3.20 -6.70 11.19
CA ASP A 209 -4.12 -5.73 10.58
C ASP A 209 -3.36 -4.53 9.97
N LEU A 210 -2.34 -4.84 9.16
CA LEU A 210 -1.61 -3.85 8.36
C LEU A 210 -2.33 -3.66 7.03
N TYR A 211 -2.60 -2.41 6.67
CA TYR A 211 -3.05 -2.02 5.34
C TYR A 211 -1.96 -1.23 4.62
N VAL A 212 -1.54 -1.71 3.47
CA VAL A 212 -0.66 -0.99 2.54
C VAL A 212 -1.48 -0.70 1.28
N GLY A 213 -1.84 0.56 1.07
CA GLY A 213 -2.64 0.98 -0.07
C GLY A 213 -1.81 1.05 -1.35
N ARG A 214 -1.73 2.26 -1.92
CA ARG A 214 -0.94 2.49 -3.14
C ARG A 214 0.44 3.03 -2.79
N MET A 215 1.50 2.26 -3.05
CA MET A 215 2.88 2.67 -2.82
C MET A 215 3.77 2.47 -4.05
N VAL A 216 4.77 3.34 -4.18
CA VAL A 216 5.91 3.16 -5.10
C VAL A 216 7.17 3.01 -4.27
N PHE A 217 8.02 2.06 -4.64
CA PHE A 217 9.35 1.87 -4.07
C PHE A 217 10.38 2.12 -5.17
N TRP A 218 11.41 2.91 -4.85
CA TRP A 218 12.47 3.22 -5.80
C TRP A 218 13.85 3.13 -5.15
N GLY A 219 14.84 2.60 -5.88
CA GLY A 219 16.24 2.72 -5.49
C GLY A 219 16.63 2.01 -4.20
N TRP A 220 16.00 0.86 -3.91
CA TRP A 220 16.34 -0.03 -2.79
C TRP A 220 17.25 -1.14 -3.27
N ASN A 221 18.37 -1.39 -2.59
CA ASN A 221 19.37 -2.40 -2.92
C ASN A 221 19.46 -3.51 -1.85
N ASN A 222 18.29 -3.90 -1.38
CA ASN A 222 17.99 -4.99 -0.45
C ASN A 222 16.55 -5.46 -0.76
N ALA A 223 15.94 -6.27 0.10
CA ALA A 223 14.51 -6.57 -0.01
C ALA A 223 13.66 -5.30 0.10
N VAL A 224 12.66 -5.16 -0.77
CA VAL A 224 11.63 -4.11 -0.66
C VAL A 224 10.67 -4.44 0.49
N TYR A 225 10.32 -5.71 0.65
CA TYR A 225 9.43 -6.15 1.72
C TYR A 225 10.02 -7.39 2.38
N ARG A 226 10.45 -7.26 3.64
CA ARG A 226 11.11 -8.33 4.38
C ARG A 226 10.34 -8.72 5.63
N VAL A 227 10.15 -10.01 5.82
CA VAL A 227 9.71 -10.60 7.08
C VAL A 227 10.82 -11.49 7.60
N ASP A 228 11.37 -11.14 8.75
CA ASP A 228 12.46 -11.88 9.36
C ASP A 228 11.98 -13.24 9.91
N GLU A 229 12.94 -14.12 10.14
CA GLU A 229 12.68 -15.43 10.72
C GLU A 229 12.05 -15.32 12.11
N GLY A 230 11.01 -16.14 12.35
CA GLY A 230 10.24 -16.14 13.60
C GLY A 230 9.22 -15.01 13.74
N VAL A 231 9.08 -14.13 12.73
CA VAL A 231 8.07 -13.06 12.73
C VAL A 231 6.89 -13.44 11.83
N GLY A 232 5.65 -13.22 12.31
CA GLY A 232 4.45 -13.59 11.56
C GLY A 232 3.46 -12.46 11.36
N PRO A 233 3.58 -11.66 10.28
CA PRO A 233 2.51 -10.74 9.93
C PRO A 233 1.24 -11.51 9.58
N PHE A 234 0.11 -11.08 10.13
CA PHE A 234 -1.18 -11.71 9.89
C PHE A 234 -2.30 -10.71 9.67
N GLN A 235 -3.25 -11.13 8.82
CA GLN A 235 -4.37 -10.29 8.37
C GLN A 235 -3.92 -9.00 7.65
N CYS A 236 -2.80 -9.05 6.91
CA CYS A 236 -2.28 -7.90 6.18
C CYS A 236 -2.85 -7.81 4.77
N ARG A 237 -3.14 -6.59 4.31
CA ARG A 237 -3.69 -6.28 2.99
C ARG A 237 -2.80 -5.29 2.25
N HIS A 238 -2.47 -5.61 1.01
CA HIS A 238 -1.68 -4.76 0.13
C HIS A 238 -2.46 -4.54 -1.16
N ASP A 239 -2.72 -3.30 -1.57
CA ASP A 239 -3.56 -3.02 -2.74
C ASP A 239 -2.74 -2.97 -4.03
N LEU A 240 -1.83 -2.00 -4.14
CA LEU A 240 -0.97 -1.81 -5.31
C LEU A 240 0.44 -1.38 -4.90
N LEU A 241 1.40 -2.29 -5.08
CA LEU A 241 2.82 -2.03 -4.85
C LEU A 241 3.55 -1.96 -6.19
N THR A 242 4.20 -0.84 -6.45
CA THR A 242 5.03 -0.66 -7.65
C THR A 242 6.49 -0.53 -7.25
N ILE A 243 7.38 -1.27 -7.89
CA ILE A 243 8.79 -1.35 -7.56
C ILE A 243 9.57 -0.97 -8.82
N TYR A 244 10.35 0.10 -8.75
CA TYR A 244 11.17 0.60 -9.85
C TYR A 244 12.63 0.69 -9.45
N GLU A 245 13.52 0.12 -10.27
CA GLU A 245 14.96 0.27 -10.09
C GLU A 245 15.43 -0.12 -8.67
N CYS A 246 14.79 -1.15 -8.11
CA CYS A 246 15.25 -1.82 -6.91
C CYS A 246 16.04 -3.08 -7.30
N ASP A 247 16.91 -3.53 -6.42
CA ASP A 247 17.76 -4.70 -6.58
C ASP A 247 17.67 -5.51 -5.27
N ALA A 248 17.40 -6.81 -5.35
CA ALA A 248 17.33 -7.67 -4.16
C ALA A 248 18.68 -7.77 -3.42
N GLY A 249 19.77 -7.34 -4.04
CA GLY A 249 21.09 -7.36 -3.42
C GLY A 249 21.55 -8.79 -3.16
N ASN A 250 21.86 -9.08 -1.90
CA ASN A 250 22.24 -10.42 -1.44
C ASN A 250 21.08 -11.19 -0.78
N GLU A 251 19.87 -10.64 -0.77
CA GLU A 251 18.70 -11.28 -0.15
C GLU A 251 18.04 -12.28 -1.10
N ASP A 252 17.21 -13.17 -0.57
CA ASP A 252 16.58 -14.24 -1.36
C ASP A 252 15.53 -13.70 -2.37
N GLY A 253 15.04 -12.46 -2.21
CA GLY A 253 14.16 -11.79 -3.18
C GLY A 253 13.77 -10.35 -2.80
N LEU A 254 13.11 -9.65 -3.73
CA LEU A 254 12.57 -8.29 -3.47
C LEU A 254 11.46 -8.32 -2.41
N PHE A 255 10.60 -9.34 -2.47
CA PHE A 255 9.74 -9.74 -1.37
C PHE A 255 10.38 -10.97 -0.74
N GLU A 256 10.72 -10.89 0.54
CA GLU A 256 11.42 -11.92 1.27
C GLU A 256 10.66 -12.27 2.55
N PHE A 257 9.97 -13.40 2.53
CA PHE A 257 9.29 -13.93 3.71
C PHE A 257 10.11 -15.08 4.29
N ASN A 258 10.80 -14.86 5.41
CA ASN A 258 11.50 -15.91 6.17
C ASN A 258 10.69 -16.44 7.36
N SER A 259 9.38 -16.19 7.34
CA SER A 259 8.48 -16.43 8.46
C SER A 259 8.29 -17.91 8.80
N TRP A 260 7.88 -18.21 10.03
CA TRP A 260 7.39 -19.55 10.41
C TRP A 260 5.88 -19.70 10.37
N TYR A 261 5.16 -18.58 10.36
CA TYR A 261 3.73 -18.53 10.56
C TYR A 261 3.24 -17.14 10.16
N GLY A 262 2.07 -17.01 9.54
CA GLY A 262 1.60 -15.68 9.12
C GLY A 262 0.38 -15.81 8.23
N PRO A 263 -0.80 -16.10 8.81
CA PRO A 263 -1.99 -16.35 8.02
C PRO A 263 -2.53 -15.07 7.37
N ALA A 264 -3.09 -15.25 6.18
CA ALA A 264 -3.89 -14.25 5.47
C ALA A 264 -3.14 -12.96 5.11
N ASN A 265 -1.95 -13.07 4.51
CA ASN A 265 -1.32 -11.95 3.80
C ASN A 265 -1.83 -11.92 2.35
N TRP A 266 -2.45 -10.83 1.95
CA TRP A 266 -3.00 -10.67 0.60
C TRP A 266 -2.40 -9.44 -0.10
N PHE A 267 -2.10 -9.61 -1.37
CA PHE A 267 -1.58 -8.61 -2.29
C PHE A 267 -2.51 -8.57 -3.51
N GLY A 268 -3.05 -7.40 -3.83
CA GLY A 268 -3.82 -7.18 -5.04
C GLY A 268 -2.89 -7.21 -6.25
N THR A 269 -2.12 -6.15 -6.45
CA THR A 269 -1.17 -6.05 -7.56
C THR A 269 0.24 -5.73 -7.08
N ILE A 270 1.20 -6.53 -7.54
CA ILE A 270 2.63 -6.25 -7.46
C ILE A 270 3.13 -5.99 -8.88
N ALA A 271 3.72 -4.82 -9.11
CA ALA A 271 4.35 -4.45 -10.38
C ALA A 271 5.84 -4.19 -10.16
N ALA A 272 6.70 -5.15 -10.52
CA ALA A 272 8.12 -5.11 -10.20
C ALA A 272 9.01 -4.98 -11.44
N TYR A 273 9.81 -3.92 -11.48
CA TYR A 273 10.79 -3.66 -12.55
C TYR A 273 12.17 -3.45 -11.94
N PRO A 274 12.79 -4.51 -11.40
CA PRO A 274 14.10 -4.43 -10.79
C PRO A 274 15.21 -4.12 -11.79
N THR A 275 16.34 -3.71 -11.24
CA THR A 275 17.63 -3.55 -11.90
C THR A 275 18.66 -4.49 -11.26
N SER A 276 19.74 -4.77 -11.99
CA SER A 276 20.92 -5.51 -11.52
C SER A 276 22.07 -4.57 -11.17
N GLN A 277 21.85 -3.25 -11.18
CA GLN A 277 22.92 -2.26 -11.11
C GLN A 277 23.77 -2.36 -9.83
N PHE A 278 23.19 -2.81 -8.72
CA PHE A 278 23.91 -2.92 -7.45
C PHE A 278 24.56 -4.30 -7.28
N SER A 279 23.79 -5.38 -7.46
CA SER A 279 24.25 -6.76 -7.23
C SER A 279 24.96 -7.39 -8.43
N GLY A 280 24.77 -6.83 -9.63
CA GLY A 280 25.19 -7.45 -10.89
C GLY A 280 24.45 -8.76 -11.20
N SER A 281 23.28 -8.98 -10.58
CA SER A 281 22.53 -10.23 -10.69
C SER A 281 21.04 -9.98 -10.99
N ASN A 282 20.39 -10.97 -11.58
CA ASN A 282 18.93 -10.98 -11.68
C ASN A 282 18.31 -11.07 -10.29
N SER A 283 17.24 -10.33 -10.05
CA SER A 283 16.49 -10.42 -8.79
C SER A 283 15.45 -11.53 -8.85
N THR A 284 15.33 -12.32 -7.78
CA THR A 284 14.09 -13.05 -7.49
C THR A 284 13.03 -12.05 -7.04
N VAL A 285 11.84 -12.10 -7.62
CA VAL A 285 10.79 -11.12 -7.29
C VAL A 285 10.12 -11.47 -5.97
N PHE A 286 9.63 -12.70 -5.82
CA PHE A 286 8.91 -13.13 -4.62
C PHE A 286 9.51 -14.41 -4.04
N PHE A 287 10.21 -14.29 -2.93
CA PHE A 287 10.71 -15.39 -2.13
C PHE A 287 9.84 -15.59 -0.89
N THR A 288 9.50 -16.84 -0.60
CA THR A 288 8.80 -17.18 0.63
C THR A 288 9.14 -18.55 1.21
N ARG A 289 9.36 -18.52 2.52
CA ARG A 289 9.54 -19.59 3.46
C ARG A 289 8.54 -19.32 4.59
N GLY A 290 7.59 -20.24 4.76
CA GLY A 290 6.46 -20.14 5.69
C GLY A 290 5.41 -19.04 5.42
N GLY A 291 4.37 -19.04 6.24
CA GLY A 291 3.23 -18.11 6.13
C GLY A 291 2.22 -18.46 5.04
N THR A 292 1.25 -17.56 4.84
CA THR A 292 0.22 -17.69 3.78
C THR A 292 0.14 -16.42 2.98
N GLN A 293 0.50 -16.49 1.69
CA GLN A 293 0.56 -15.35 0.78
C GLN A 293 -0.39 -15.59 -0.40
N THR A 294 -1.26 -14.63 -0.67
CA THR A 294 -2.07 -14.58 -1.88
C THR A 294 -1.73 -13.33 -2.67
N VAL A 295 -1.43 -13.47 -3.95
CA VAL A 295 -1.14 -12.38 -4.87
C VAL A 295 -2.09 -12.51 -6.06
N ASP A 296 -2.98 -11.54 -6.29
CA ASP A 296 -3.93 -11.64 -7.40
C ASP A 296 -3.21 -11.44 -8.76
N TYR A 297 -2.34 -10.42 -8.83
CA TYR A 297 -1.56 -10.10 -10.02
C TYR A 297 -0.10 -9.80 -9.67
N LEU A 298 0.82 -10.57 -10.24
CA LEU A 298 2.26 -10.31 -10.22
C LEU A 298 2.69 -9.99 -11.66
N THR A 299 3.04 -8.73 -11.92
CA THR A 299 3.61 -8.31 -13.21
C THR A 299 5.03 -7.85 -13.01
N MET A 300 5.93 -8.27 -13.90
CA MET A 300 7.35 -7.97 -13.71
C MET A 300 8.13 -7.89 -15.01
N GLY A 301 9.14 -7.02 -15.02
CA GLY A 301 10.07 -6.83 -16.13
C GLY A 301 11.48 -6.51 -15.63
N GLY A 302 12.27 -5.78 -16.43
CA GLY A 302 13.66 -5.46 -16.04
C GLY A 302 14.47 -6.74 -15.81
N THR A 303 15.28 -6.77 -14.74
CA THR A 303 16.15 -7.92 -14.41
C THR A 303 15.46 -8.98 -13.53
N SER A 304 14.14 -9.11 -13.64
CA SER A 304 13.38 -10.16 -12.93
C SER A 304 13.75 -11.55 -13.45
N GLY A 305 14.58 -12.28 -12.69
CA GLY A 305 14.95 -13.66 -12.98
C GLY A 305 13.80 -14.61 -12.59
N THR A 306 13.92 -15.23 -11.42
CA THR A 306 12.86 -16.06 -10.85
C THR A 306 11.72 -15.16 -10.37
N ALA A 307 10.50 -15.36 -10.87
CA ALA A 307 9.31 -14.65 -10.40
C ALA A 307 8.92 -15.07 -8.99
N ILE A 308 8.86 -16.38 -8.74
CA ILE A 308 8.38 -16.95 -7.47
C ILE A 308 9.33 -18.06 -7.04
N HIS A 309 9.80 -17.99 -5.81
CA HIS A 309 10.53 -19.07 -5.14
C HIS A 309 9.84 -19.38 -3.82
N GLN A 310 9.21 -20.55 -3.75
CA GLN A 310 8.52 -21.03 -2.56
C GLN A 310 9.25 -22.24 -1.98
N THR A 311 9.49 -22.22 -0.67
CA THR A 311 10.17 -23.30 0.07
C THR A 311 9.42 -23.64 1.37
N TRP A 312 9.85 -24.70 2.06
CA TRP A 312 9.34 -25.22 3.32
C TRP A 312 7.83 -25.52 3.31
N ASP A 313 7.06 -24.88 4.19
CA ASP A 313 5.62 -25.08 4.36
C ASP A 313 4.79 -23.84 3.98
N ALA A 314 5.41 -22.86 3.29
CA ALA A 314 4.74 -21.68 2.78
C ALA A 314 3.52 -22.05 1.94
N GLN A 315 2.39 -21.37 2.18
CA GLN A 315 1.16 -21.55 1.42
C GLN A 315 1.00 -20.38 0.46
N VAL A 316 1.12 -20.63 -0.82
CA VAL A 316 1.09 -19.56 -1.82
C VAL A 316 -0.05 -19.72 -2.82
N ARG A 317 -0.64 -18.58 -3.19
CA ARG A 317 -1.56 -18.50 -4.32
C ARG A 317 -1.21 -17.27 -5.16
N PHE A 318 -0.87 -17.49 -6.42
CA PHE A 318 -0.64 -16.44 -7.39
C PHE A 318 -1.69 -16.55 -8.49
N GLY A 319 -2.55 -15.55 -8.63
CA GLY A 319 -3.63 -15.56 -9.63
C GLY A 319 -3.08 -15.51 -11.06
N ASN A 320 -2.31 -14.48 -11.37
CA ASN A 320 -1.67 -14.31 -12.68
C ASN A 320 -0.23 -13.84 -12.53
N VAL A 321 0.68 -14.50 -13.21
CA VAL A 321 2.10 -14.15 -13.30
C VAL A 321 2.37 -13.64 -14.72
N HIS A 322 2.76 -12.39 -14.85
CA HIS A 322 3.11 -11.77 -16.13
C HIS A 322 4.61 -11.45 -16.14
N TRP A 323 5.37 -12.25 -16.88
CA TRP A 323 6.84 -12.21 -16.92
C TRP A 323 7.31 -11.65 -18.26
N GLU A 324 7.93 -10.48 -18.21
CA GLU A 324 8.42 -9.73 -19.37
C GLU A 324 9.79 -9.06 -19.07
N PRO A 325 10.79 -9.82 -18.60
CA PRO A 325 12.11 -9.25 -18.33
C PRO A 325 12.79 -8.71 -19.58
N ILE A 326 13.63 -7.71 -19.36
CA ILE A 326 14.49 -7.09 -20.35
C ILE A 326 15.84 -6.81 -19.68
N GLY A 327 16.93 -7.23 -20.32
CA GLY A 327 18.28 -6.97 -19.80
C GLY A 327 18.73 -7.90 -18.67
N LEU A 328 18.27 -9.16 -18.67
CA LEU A 328 18.73 -10.19 -17.73
C LEU A 328 20.26 -10.35 -17.79
N GLU A 329 20.90 -10.49 -16.62
CA GLU A 329 22.34 -10.76 -16.48
C GLU A 329 22.70 -12.21 -16.83
N SER A 330 21.74 -13.12 -16.67
CA SER A 330 21.85 -14.53 -17.03
C SER A 330 20.48 -15.11 -17.38
N THR A 331 20.46 -16.20 -18.16
CA THR A 331 19.24 -16.97 -18.42
C THR A 331 18.80 -17.67 -17.13
N PRO A 332 17.61 -17.37 -16.58
CA PRO A 332 17.09 -18.08 -15.42
C PRO A 332 16.76 -19.52 -15.79
N GLN A 333 17.08 -20.45 -14.89
CA GLN A 333 16.69 -21.85 -15.07
C GLN A 333 15.16 -22.03 -15.04
N ARG A 334 14.44 -21.18 -14.30
CA ARG A 334 12.99 -21.28 -14.10
C ARG A 334 12.39 -19.94 -13.77
N VAL A 335 11.16 -19.72 -14.22
CA VAL A 335 10.35 -18.56 -13.84
C VAL A 335 9.73 -18.78 -12.46
N VAL A 336 9.26 -19.99 -12.15
CA VAL A 336 8.62 -20.35 -10.89
C VAL A 336 9.30 -21.60 -10.31
N LEU A 337 9.89 -21.46 -9.13
CA LEU A 337 10.47 -22.56 -8.35
C LEU A 337 9.58 -22.88 -7.14
N LEU A 338 9.09 -24.12 -7.07
CA LEU A 338 8.24 -24.60 -5.97
C LEU A 338 8.89 -25.82 -5.31
N GLU A 339 9.36 -25.61 -4.09
CA GLU A 339 10.02 -26.63 -3.27
C GLU A 339 9.11 -27.09 -2.13
N GLY A 340 9.40 -28.26 -1.57
CA GLY A 340 8.86 -28.71 -0.30
C GLY A 340 7.34 -28.95 -0.28
N HIS A 341 6.80 -29.12 0.92
CA HIS A 341 5.43 -29.59 1.14
C HIS A 341 4.36 -28.48 1.22
N GLY A 342 4.77 -27.22 1.25
CA GLY A 342 3.85 -26.08 1.22
C GLY A 342 2.95 -26.12 -0.02
N PRO A 343 1.61 -26.03 0.11
CA PRO A 343 0.73 -25.97 -1.04
C PRO A 343 0.96 -24.69 -1.85
N ALA A 344 0.94 -24.82 -3.17
CA ALA A 344 1.10 -23.70 -4.09
C ALA A 344 0.06 -23.77 -5.21
N GLU A 345 -0.57 -22.64 -5.53
CA GLU A 345 -1.45 -22.50 -6.68
C GLU A 345 -0.95 -21.34 -7.56
N ILE A 346 -0.56 -21.65 -8.79
CA ILE A 346 -0.24 -20.65 -9.81
C ILE A 346 -1.34 -20.70 -10.85
N GLY A 347 -2.16 -19.64 -10.94
CA GLY A 347 -3.34 -19.62 -11.80
C GLY A 347 -2.97 -19.56 -13.29
N SER A 348 -1.99 -18.74 -13.68
CA SER A 348 -1.38 -18.77 -15.01
C SER A 348 -0.02 -18.06 -15.05
N VAL A 349 0.78 -18.39 -16.08
CA VAL A 349 2.00 -17.63 -16.44
C VAL A 349 1.86 -17.12 -17.87
N LYS A 350 1.91 -15.81 -18.06
CA LYS A 350 2.01 -15.15 -19.36
C LYS A 350 3.44 -14.64 -19.55
N HIS A 351 4.08 -15.06 -20.64
CA HIS A 351 5.46 -14.73 -20.99
C HIS A 351 5.50 -13.89 -22.28
N VAL A 352 6.18 -12.75 -22.22
CA VAL A 352 6.23 -11.77 -23.33
C VAL A 352 7.64 -11.53 -23.86
N THR A 353 8.66 -11.49 -23.03
CA THR A 353 10.06 -11.30 -23.44
C THR A 353 10.99 -12.08 -22.53
N GLY A 354 12.21 -12.33 -23.00
CA GLY A 354 13.24 -13.02 -22.24
C GLY A 354 13.29 -14.51 -22.52
N VAL A 355 14.29 -15.17 -21.95
CA VAL A 355 14.50 -16.60 -22.10
C VAL A 355 14.67 -17.21 -20.72
N ALA A 356 14.01 -18.34 -20.48
CA ALA A 356 14.26 -19.20 -19.33
C ALA A 356 14.38 -20.65 -19.81
N GLU A 357 15.00 -21.53 -19.02
CA GLU A 357 15.05 -22.96 -19.38
C GLU A 357 13.67 -23.61 -19.19
N TYR A 358 13.00 -23.30 -18.07
CA TYR A 358 11.68 -23.82 -17.72
C TYR A 358 10.74 -22.71 -17.24
N VAL A 359 9.43 -22.97 -17.32
CA VAL A 359 8.43 -22.09 -16.67
C VAL A 359 8.31 -22.46 -15.20
N TYR A 360 8.02 -23.74 -14.94
CA TYR A 360 7.86 -24.28 -13.60
C TYR A 360 8.97 -25.28 -13.28
N GLU A 361 9.47 -25.24 -12.05
CA GLU A 361 10.29 -26.31 -11.48
C GLU A 361 9.67 -26.77 -10.15
N LEU A 362 9.45 -28.08 -10.02
CA LEU A 362 9.19 -28.73 -8.73
C LEU A 362 10.48 -29.40 -8.27
N ALA A 363 11.04 -28.91 -7.17
CA ALA A 363 12.34 -29.34 -6.67
C ALA A 363 12.30 -29.80 -5.21
N TYR A 364 13.36 -30.50 -4.82
CA TYR A 364 13.58 -30.93 -3.45
C TYR A 364 13.93 -29.73 -2.57
N ASP A 365 13.26 -29.62 -1.43
CA ASP A 365 13.57 -28.59 -0.45
C ASP A 365 14.72 -29.04 0.46
N SER A 366 15.87 -28.41 0.29
CA SER A 366 17.04 -28.66 1.13
C SER A 366 16.90 -28.15 2.57
N TYR A 367 16.02 -27.18 2.82
CA TYR A 367 15.82 -26.58 4.14
C TYR A 367 15.15 -27.55 5.11
N ASN A 368 14.14 -28.30 4.65
CA ASN A 368 13.37 -29.23 5.49
C ASN A 368 13.49 -30.71 5.07
N ALA A 369 14.32 -31.00 4.05
CA ALA A 369 14.54 -32.32 3.50
C ALA A 369 13.28 -33.00 2.94
N ASN A 370 12.41 -32.24 2.26
CA ASN A 370 11.16 -32.75 1.70
C ASN A 370 11.10 -32.67 0.17
N ALA A 371 10.43 -33.65 -0.42
CA ALA A 371 10.00 -33.63 -1.81
C ALA A 371 8.98 -32.48 -2.06
N PRO A 372 8.81 -32.04 -3.31
CA PRO A 372 7.70 -31.16 -3.64
C PRO A 372 6.36 -31.89 -3.50
N ALA A 373 5.33 -31.17 -3.03
CA ALA A 373 3.98 -31.71 -2.88
C ALA A 373 2.88 -30.65 -3.00
N ARG A 374 1.66 -31.07 -3.38
CA ARG A 374 0.44 -30.23 -3.40
C ARG A 374 0.58 -28.96 -4.24
N LYS A 375 1.25 -29.05 -5.38
CA LYS A 375 1.41 -27.94 -6.32
C LYS A 375 0.31 -27.97 -7.37
N TRP A 376 -0.25 -26.82 -7.69
CA TRP A 376 -1.20 -26.63 -8.78
C TRP A 376 -0.60 -25.63 -9.77
N LEU A 377 -0.19 -26.15 -10.93
CA LEU A 377 0.49 -25.40 -11.98
C LEU A 377 -0.51 -25.08 -13.09
N GLY A 378 -0.79 -23.79 -13.26
CA GLY A 378 -1.68 -23.28 -14.28
C GLY A 378 -1.11 -23.33 -15.70
N PRO A 379 -1.90 -22.92 -16.70
CA PRO A 379 -1.45 -22.82 -18.08
C PRO A 379 -0.34 -21.79 -18.27
N TYR A 380 0.55 -22.09 -19.21
CA TYR A 380 1.57 -21.19 -19.75
C TYR A 380 1.11 -20.58 -21.08
N TYR A 381 1.35 -19.27 -21.25
CA TYR A 381 1.04 -18.54 -22.47
C TYR A 381 2.27 -17.77 -22.97
N GLU A 382 2.88 -18.28 -24.03
CA GLU A 382 3.86 -17.52 -24.81
C GLU A 382 3.15 -16.54 -25.74
N ARG A 383 3.51 -15.26 -25.70
CA ARG A 383 2.81 -14.21 -26.47
C ARG A 383 3.70 -13.27 -27.26
N GLY A 384 4.94 -13.04 -26.85
CA GLY A 384 5.85 -12.13 -27.55
C GLY A 384 6.86 -12.85 -28.43
N ALA A 385 7.34 -12.17 -29.47
CA ALA A 385 8.26 -12.76 -30.44
C ALA A 385 9.67 -13.03 -29.87
N GLU A 386 9.99 -12.45 -28.71
CA GLU A 386 11.27 -12.58 -28.00
C GLU A 386 11.15 -13.44 -26.74
N ALA A 387 9.97 -14.03 -26.49
CA ALA A 387 9.75 -14.99 -25.43
C ALA A 387 10.20 -16.38 -25.89
N ASP A 388 11.04 -17.05 -25.11
CA ASP A 388 11.47 -18.43 -25.40
C ASP A 388 11.65 -19.26 -24.12
N ILE A 389 11.29 -20.54 -24.20
CA ILE A 389 11.55 -21.54 -23.15
C ILE A 389 12.45 -22.61 -23.76
N SER A 390 13.72 -22.61 -23.37
CA SER A 390 14.75 -23.34 -24.11
C SER A 390 14.74 -24.86 -23.89
N GLU A 391 14.11 -25.34 -22.81
CA GLU A 391 14.00 -26.77 -22.53
C GLU A 391 12.55 -27.26 -22.61
N ASN A 392 11.73 -26.99 -21.59
CA ASN A 392 10.32 -27.41 -21.56
C ASN A 392 9.49 -26.56 -20.58
N VAL A 393 8.16 -26.72 -20.51
CA VAL A 393 7.34 -25.90 -19.60
C VAL A 393 7.58 -26.28 -18.14
N VAL A 394 7.61 -27.58 -17.82
CA VAL A 394 7.74 -28.07 -16.44
C VAL A 394 8.99 -28.93 -16.30
N ASN A 395 9.82 -28.64 -15.31
CA ASN A 395 10.86 -29.55 -14.82
C ASN A 395 10.44 -30.17 -13.49
N LEU A 396 10.42 -31.50 -13.44
CA LEU A 396 10.36 -32.26 -12.20
C LEU A 396 11.79 -32.69 -11.82
N SER A 397 12.46 -31.88 -11.01
CA SER A 397 13.85 -32.10 -10.61
C SER A 397 14.02 -32.91 -9.32
N SER A 398 12.90 -33.24 -8.64
CA SER A 398 12.82 -34.24 -7.59
C SER A 398 11.47 -34.96 -7.67
N ALA A 399 11.40 -36.24 -7.32
CA ALA A 399 10.14 -36.97 -7.37
C ALA A 399 9.11 -36.31 -6.44
N ASN A 400 7.91 -36.05 -6.95
CA ASN A 400 6.84 -35.47 -6.13
C ASN A 400 6.40 -36.48 -5.06
N ASP A 401 6.04 -36.00 -3.86
CA ASP A 401 5.51 -36.88 -2.82
C ASP A 401 4.32 -37.71 -3.34
N SER A 402 4.42 -39.04 -3.22
CA SER A 402 3.44 -39.97 -3.79
C SER A 402 2.08 -39.98 -3.06
N GLY A 403 2.06 -39.57 -1.79
CA GLY A 403 0.85 -39.40 -0.97
C GLY A 403 0.21 -38.02 -1.10
N MET A 404 0.89 -37.06 -1.73
CA MET A 404 0.47 -35.66 -1.83
C MET A 404 0.63 -35.14 -3.26
N GLN A 405 -0.36 -35.48 -4.08
CA GLN A 405 -0.36 -35.22 -5.52
C GLN A 405 -0.21 -33.72 -5.86
N SER A 406 0.47 -33.48 -6.98
CA SER A 406 0.56 -32.19 -7.65
C SER A 406 -0.07 -32.29 -9.04
N PHE A 407 -0.56 -31.18 -9.57
CA PHE A 407 -1.30 -31.12 -10.82
C PHE A 407 -0.72 -30.04 -11.74
N TYR A 408 -0.63 -30.36 -13.03
CA TYR A 408 -0.26 -29.42 -14.08
C TYR A 408 -1.37 -29.35 -15.14
N LEU A 409 -1.81 -28.13 -15.47
CA LEU A 409 -2.85 -27.85 -16.45
C LEU A 409 -2.29 -27.72 -17.88
N GLY A 410 -1.48 -28.68 -18.32
CA GLY A 410 -0.97 -28.79 -19.68
C GLY A 410 -0.64 -30.23 -20.08
N ASP A 411 0.01 -30.40 -21.22
CA ASP A 411 0.24 -31.73 -21.80
C ASP A 411 1.35 -32.48 -21.03
N PRO A 412 1.23 -33.81 -20.83
CA PRO A 412 2.34 -34.62 -20.34
C PRO A 412 3.67 -34.42 -21.09
N ASP A 413 3.63 -34.12 -22.40
CA ASP A 413 4.84 -33.85 -23.21
C ASP A 413 5.55 -32.55 -22.80
N ASP A 414 4.86 -31.64 -22.08
CA ASP A 414 5.46 -30.42 -21.54
C ASP A 414 6.31 -30.67 -20.28
N VAL A 415 6.41 -31.91 -19.82
CA VAL A 415 7.08 -32.27 -18.56
C VAL A 415 8.41 -32.99 -18.81
N THR A 416 9.49 -32.36 -18.38
CA THR A 416 10.82 -32.98 -18.26
C THR A 416 10.99 -33.57 -16.86
N VAL A 417 11.43 -34.83 -16.79
CA VAL A 417 11.83 -35.49 -15.53
C VAL A 417 13.35 -35.54 -15.48
N SER A 418 13.97 -34.68 -14.67
CA SER A 418 15.44 -34.56 -14.62
C SER A 418 16.08 -35.29 -13.44
N HIS A 419 15.29 -35.77 -12.48
CA HIS A 419 15.79 -36.59 -11.38
C HIS A 419 16.08 -38.04 -11.80
N SER A 420 16.91 -38.74 -11.01
CA SER A 420 17.26 -40.15 -11.25
C SER A 420 16.34 -41.17 -10.56
N GLU A 421 15.36 -40.71 -9.79
CA GLU A 421 14.37 -41.58 -9.13
C GLU A 421 13.45 -42.26 -10.15
N ALA A 422 12.98 -43.48 -9.83
CA ALA A 422 12.31 -44.36 -10.78
C ALA A 422 10.87 -43.94 -11.14
N ASP A 423 10.25 -43.05 -10.38
CA ASP A 423 8.87 -42.58 -10.57
C ASP A 423 8.83 -41.06 -10.47
N THR A 424 7.98 -40.43 -11.29
CA THR A 424 7.54 -39.03 -11.18
C THR A 424 6.82 -38.73 -9.86
N GLY A 425 6.40 -39.79 -9.17
CA GLY A 425 5.69 -39.72 -7.91
C GLY A 425 4.25 -39.23 -8.10
N GLY A 426 3.83 -38.26 -7.28
CA GLY A 426 2.46 -37.75 -7.25
C GLY A 426 2.07 -36.75 -8.34
N LEU A 427 2.95 -36.36 -9.29
CA LEU A 427 2.63 -35.34 -10.30
C LEU A 427 1.69 -35.89 -11.40
N ARG A 428 0.67 -35.10 -11.79
CA ARG A 428 -0.30 -35.44 -12.83
C ARG A 428 -0.49 -34.27 -13.80
N ALA A 429 -0.16 -34.49 -15.08
CA ALA A 429 -0.51 -33.57 -16.16
C ALA A 429 -1.96 -33.84 -16.62
N LEU A 430 -2.74 -32.77 -16.78
CA LEU A 430 -4.18 -32.83 -17.02
C LEU A 430 -4.58 -32.42 -18.46
N GLY A 431 -3.64 -32.02 -19.31
CA GLY A 431 -3.92 -31.56 -20.68
C GLY A 431 -4.54 -32.64 -21.60
N THR A 432 -4.33 -33.91 -21.28
CA THR A 432 -4.98 -35.04 -21.97
C THR A 432 -6.22 -35.57 -21.25
N ALA A 433 -6.55 -35.01 -20.07
CA ALA A 433 -7.74 -35.40 -19.32
C ALA A 433 -9.00 -34.85 -20.01
N GLY A 434 -9.84 -35.76 -20.49
CA GLY A 434 -11.08 -35.39 -21.18
C GLY A 434 -10.93 -35.21 -22.69
N THR A 435 -10.23 -36.15 -23.36
CA THR A 435 -10.38 -36.39 -24.81
C THR A 435 -11.83 -36.07 -25.23
N PRO A 436 -12.04 -35.19 -26.23
CA PRO A 436 -13.37 -34.70 -26.55
C PRO A 436 -14.37 -35.84 -26.68
N MET A 437 -15.54 -35.70 -26.07
CA MET A 437 -16.68 -36.55 -26.38
C MET A 437 -17.23 -36.15 -27.76
N GLY A 438 -16.64 -36.70 -28.82
CA GLY A 438 -17.17 -36.64 -30.19
C GLY A 438 -16.74 -35.44 -31.02
#